data_AF-A0A6V8SDD2-F1
#
_entry.id   AF-A0A6V8SDD2-F1
#
_cell.length_a   1.000
_cell.length_b   1.000
_cell.length_c   1.000
_cell.angle_alpha   90.00
_cell.angle_beta   90.00
_cell.angle_gamma   90.00
#
_symmetry.space_group_name_H-M   'P 1'
#
loop_
_entity.id
_entity.type
_entity.pdbx_description
1 polymer ?
#
loop_
_entity_poly.entity_id
_entity_poly.type
_entity_poly.pdbx_seq_one_letter_code
_entity_poly.pdbx_strand_id
1 'polypeptide(L)'
;MNGLVELLMKFWYLWILMILALMLDLFMPRIKGLLGEKSVEFHLSGLDDSKYKIIKHMILELGEKTVQIDNIVVSNFGVFVIQAENYKGKIIGAEFDENWKQRFYVRTEKLHNPICENRKNIKALQQVLKEFDGLKYIPIVTFTTNADLQVTSNTDVVYTIHLVEAIKKYTEEIISDIDKKRIYSKLMSLNIDSNDI
;
A
#
# COMPACT_ATOMS: atom_id res chain seq x y z
N MET A 1 43.97 -34.26 11.66
CA MET A 1 42.81 -33.56 11.05
C MET A 1 41.78 -33.27 12.16
N ASN A 2 42.20 -32.63 13.26
CA ASN A 2 41.45 -32.75 14.53
C ASN A 2 41.20 -31.39 15.22
N GLY A 3 42.21 -30.54 15.37
CA GLY A 3 42.05 -29.29 16.16
C GLY A 3 41.07 -28.26 15.58
N LEU A 4 41.02 -28.11 14.25
CA LEU A 4 40.14 -27.13 13.61
C LEU A 4 38.67 -27.58 13.61
N VAL A 5 38.43 -28.89 13.42
CA VAL A 5 37.09 -29.49 13.50
C VAL A 5 36.57 -29.43 14.95
N GLU A 6 37.43 -29.71 15.93
CA GLU A 6 37.08 -29.66 17.35
C GLU A 6 36.77 -28.22 17.81
N LEU A 7 37.53 -27.24 17.31
CA LEU A 7 37.24 -25.82 17.53
C LEU A 7 35.87 -25.43 16.94
N LEU A 8 35.58 -25.83 15.70
CA LEU A 8 34.30 -25.55 15.04
C LEU A 8 33.12 -26.19 15.79
N MET A 9 33.30 -27.44 16.25
CA MET A 9 32.29 -28.16 17.03
C MET A 9 32.07 -27.54 18.41
N LYS A 10 33.11 -27.02 19.06
CA LYS A 10 33.00 -26.33 20.35
C LYS A 10 32.19 -25.03 20.27
N PHE A 11 32.23 -24.36 19.11
CA PHE A 11 31.52 -23.11 18.84
C PHE A 11 30.32 -23.28 17.88
N TRP A 12 29.75 -24.49 17.78
CA TRP A 12 28.62 -24.79 16.89
C TRP A 12 27.43 -23.81 17.01
N TYR A 13 27.17 -23.30 18.23
CA TYR A 13 26.11 -22.32 18.50
C TYR A 13 26.34 -20.97 17.81
N LEU A 14 27.59 -20.56 17.53
CA LEU A 14 27.88 -19.34 16.77
C LEU A 14 27.41 -19.48 15.31
N TRP A 15 27.53 -20.67 14.74
CA TRP A 15 27.01 -20.95 13.40
C TRP A 15 25.49 -20.91 13.37
N ILE A 16 24.82 -21.40 14.41
CA ILE A 16 23.36 -21.28 14.56
C ILE A 16 22.96 -19.81 14.68
N LEU A 17 23.67 -19.03 15.50
CA LEU A 17 23.38 -17.60 15.69
C LEU A 17 23.60 -16.82 14.38
N MET A 18 24.64 -17.15 13.61
CA MET A 18 24.91 -16.56 12.30
C MET A 18 23.83 -16.94 11.27
N ILE A 19 23.41 -18.20 11.20
CA ILE A 19 22.31 -18.65 10.33
C ILE A 19 21.01 -17.96 10.73
N LEU A 20 20.73 -17.84 12.03
CA LEU A 20 19.54 -17.13 12.53
C LEU A 20 19.57 -15.65 12.14
N ALA A 21 20.70 -14.96 12.28
CA ALA A 21 20.85 -13.56 11.85
C ALA A 21 20.62 -13.41 10.34
N LEU A 22 21.20 -14.29 9.52
CA LEU A 22 20.99 -14.31 8.07
C LEU A 22 19.52 -14.55 7.71
N MET A 23 18.86 -15.50 8.38
CA MET A 23 17.42 -15.72 8.19
C MET A 23 16.62 -14.46 8.53
N LEU A 24 16.89 -13.80 9.67
CA LEU A 24 16.20 -12.57 10.05
C LEU A 24 16.37 -11.48 8.98
N ASP A 25 17.58 -11.26 8.48
CA ASP A 25 17.83 -10.25 7.44
C ASP A 25 17.05 -10.54 6.14
N LEU A 26 16.89 -11.83 5.77
CA LEU A 26 16.11 -12.23 4.60
C LEU A 26 14.59 -12.07 4.79
N PHE A 27 14.06 -12.31 6.00
CA PHE A 27 12.62 -12.23 6.28
C PHE A 27 12.14 -10.83 6.67
N MET A 28 13.01 -9.98 7.24
CA MET A 28 12.65 -8.66 7.74
C MET A 28 11.97 -7.74 6.71
N PRO A 29 12.35 -7.69 5.42
CA PRO A 29 11.66 -6.88 4.42
C PRO A 29 10.18 -7.26 4.27
N ARG A 30 9.87 -8.57 4.22
CA ARG A 30 8.50 -9.07 4.12
C ARG A 30 7.67 -8.71 5.37
N ILE A 31 8.27 -8.88 6.56
CA ILE A 31 7.61 -8.53 7.83
C ILE A 31 7.28 -7.04 7.86
N LYS A 32 8.21 -6.18 7.43
CA LYS A 32 7.96 -4.72 7.36
C LYS A 32 6.82 -4.39 6.40
N GLY A 33 6.76 -5.02 5.23
CA GLY A 33 5.63 -4.84 4.30
C GLY A 33 4.30 -5.16 4.96
N LEU A 34 4.17 -6.35 5.55
CA LEU A 34 2.97 -6.81 6.23
C LEU A 34 2.54 -5.91 7.40
N LEU A 35 3.49 -5.34 8.16
CA LEU A 35 3.18 -4.42 9.26
C LEU A 35 2.61 -3.09 8.75
N GLY A 36 3.12 -2.58 7.61
CA GLY A 36 2.60 -1.38 6.97
C GLY A 36 1.15 -1.58 6.53
N GLU A 37 0.88 -2.69 5.85
CA GLU A 37 -0.46 -3.05 5.36
C GLU A 37 -1.45 -3.29 6.50
N LYS A 38 -1.05 -4.01 7.54
CA LYS A 38 -1.89 -4.24 8.74
C LYS A 38 -2.25 -2.93 9.45
N SER A 39 -1.35 -1.94 9.45
CA SER A 39 -1.64 -0.63 10.01
C SER A 39 -2.77 0.07 9.24
N VAL A 40 -2.69 0.07 7.90
CA VAL A 40 -3.73 0.62 7.03
C VAL A 40 -5.06 -0.08 7.27
N GLU A 41 -5.06 -1.41 7.27
CA GLU A 41 -6.24 -2.23 7.57
C GLU A 41 -6.87 -1.88 8.92
N PHE A 42 -6.05 -1.78 9.97
CA PHE A 42 -6.51 -1.43 11.31
C PHE A 42 -7.25 -0.08 11.31
N HIS A 43 -6.66 0.94 10.69
CA HIS A 43 -7.31 2.25 10.61
C HIS A 43 -8.58 2.22 9.76
N LEU A 44 -8.56 1.59 8.59
CA LEU A 44 -9.74 1.51 7.72
C LEU A 44 -10.89 0.73 8.36
N SER A 45 -10.61 -0.25 9.23
CA SER A 45 -11.65 -1.02 9.94
C SER A 45 -12.53 -0.17 10.87
N GLY A 46 -12.10 1.06 11.20
CA GLY A 46 -12.90 2.02 11.98
C GLY A 46 -13.90 2.85 11.14
N LEU A 47 -14.00 2.60 9.84
CA LEU A 47 -15.01 3.24 8.98
C LEU A 47 -16.38 2.57 9.16
N ASP A 48 -17.44 3.35 8.95
CA ASP A 48 -18.82 2.84 9.04
C ASP A 48 -19.13 1.91 7.84
N ASP A 49 -19.32 0.62 8.12
CA ASP A 49 -19.62 -0.41 7.13
C ASP A 49 -20.89 -0.16 6.32
N SER A 50 -21.79 0.70 6.81
CA SER A 50 -22.97 1.13 6.07
C SER A 50 -22.61 2.07 4.94
N LYS A 51 -21.57 2.91 5.10
CA LYS A 51 -21.13 3.92 4.13
C LYS A 51 -19.90 3.51 3.32
N TYR A 52 -19.05 2.64 3.85
CA TYR A 52 -17.77 2.26 3.26
C TYR A 52 -17.66 0.75 3.07
N LYS A 53 -17.07 0.32 1.95
CA LYS A 53 -16.71 -1.07 1.66
C LYS A 53 -15.25 -1.14 1.24
N ILE A 54 -14.48 -1.96 1.95
CA ILE A 54 -13.02 -2.00 1.83
C ILE A 54 -12.64 -3.26 1.05
N ILE A 55 -11.78 -3.10 0.05
CA ILE A 55 -11.15 -4.18 -0.72
C ILE A 55 -9.64 -4.02 -0.53
N LYS A 56 -8.97 -5.11 -0.15
CA LYS A 56 -7.54 -5.14 0.13
C LYS A 56 -6.87 -6.04 -0.90
N HIS A 57 -5.63 -5.71 -1.26
CA HIS A 57 -4.77 -6.53 -2.11
C HIS A 57 -5.47 -6.97 -3.39
N MET A 58 -6.01 -5.99 -4.13
CA MET A 58 -6.72 -6.30 -5.35
C MET A 58 -5.73 -6.52 -6.49
N ILE A 59 -5.85 -7.66 -7.17
CA ILE A 59 -5.11 -7.97 -8.39
C ILE A 59 -6.11 -7.95 -9.55
N LEU A 60 -5.87 -7.03 -10.48
CA LEU A 60 -6.66 -6.86 -11.70
C LEU A 60 -5.90 -7.35 -12.93
N GLU A 61 -6.51 -8.23 -13.70
CA GLU A 61 -6.05 -8.58 -15.05
C GLU A 61 -6.68 -7.67 -16.10
N LEU A 62 -5.82 -7.00 -16.87
CA LEU A 62 -6.17 -6.12 -17.98
C LEU A 62 -5.46 -6.62 -19.24
N GLY A 63 -6.04 -7.63 -19.89
CA GLY A 63 -5.41 -8.33 -21.00
C GLY A 63 -4.16 -9.08 -20.52
N GLU A 64 -3.00 -8.78 -21.09
CA GLU A 64 -1.72 -9.42 -20.71
C GLU A 64 -1.03 -8.74 -19.51
N LYS A 65 -1.65 -7.72 -18.91
CA LYS A 65 -1.06 -6.96 -17.80
C LYS A 65 -1.83 -7.20 -16.51
N THR A 66 -1.10 -7.35 -15.42
CA THR A 66 -1.65 -7.33 -14.07
C THR A 66 -1.39 -5.99 -13.40
N VAL A 67 -2.37 -5.51 -12.64
CA VAL A 67 -2.26 -4.31 -11.81
C VAL A 67 -2.61 -4.69 -10.38
N GLN A 68 -1.70 -4.40 -9.46
CA GLN A 68 -1.92 -4.60 -8.03
C GLN A 68 -2.31 -3.28 -7.39
N ILE A 69 -3.37 -3.30 -6.59
CA ILE A 69 -3.90 -2.13 -5.90
C ILE A 69 -4.00 -2.47 -4.41
N ASP A 70 -3.23 -1.78 -3.58
CA ASP A 70 -3.09 -2.12 -2.17
C ASP A 70 -4.44 -2.09 -1.44
N ASN A 71 -5.15 -0.97 -1.55
CA ASN A 71 -6.40 -0.76 -0.82
C ASN A 71 -7.36 0.11 -1.64
N ILE A 72 -8.61 -0.35 -1.75
CA ILE A 72 -9.71 0.39 -2.35
C ILE A 72 -10.81 0.54 -1.32
N VAL A 73 -11.35 1.74 -1.18
CA VAL A 73 -12.56 1.99 -0.38
C VAL A 73 -13.66 2.49 -1.31
N VAL A 74 -14.66 1.64 -1.54
CA VAL A 74 -15.88 2.02 -2.27
C VAL A 74 -16.85 2.62 -1.26
N SER A 75 -17.22 3.89 -1.45
CA SER A 75 -18.08 4.60 -0.51
C SER A 75 -19.21 5.36 -1.21
N ASN A 76 -20.17 5.90 -0.45
CA ASN A 76 -21.14 6.85 -1.00
C ASN A 76 -20.52 8.15 -1.52
N PHE A 77 -19.29 8.47 -1.10
CA PHE A 77 -18.61 9.74 -1.38
C PHE A 77 -17.62 9.66 -2.56
N GLY A 78 -17.38 8.45 -3.07
CA GLY A 78 -16.40 8.17 -4.12
C GLY A 78 -15.67 6.83 -3.92
N VAL A 79 -14.77 6.54 -4.84
CA VAL A 79 -13.86 5.39 -4.81
C VAL A 79 -12.47 5.87 -4.41
N PHE A 80 -12.08 5.60 -3.16
CA PHE A 80 -10.74 5.92 -2.68
C PHE A 80 -9.76 4.84 -3.13
N VAL A 81 -8.64 5.26 -3.71
CA VAL A 81 -7.55 4.38 -4.14
C VAL A 81 -6.34 4.74 -3.31
N ILE A 82 -5.96 3.85 -2.40
CA ILE A 82 -4.98 4.12 -1.35
C ILE A 82 -3.70 3.35 -1.68
N GLN A 83 -2.61 4.09 -1.89
CA GLN A 83 -1.25 3.53 -2.02
C GLN A 83 -0.56 3.59 -0.65
N ALA A 84 -0.09 2.45 -0.14
CA ALA A 84 0.45 2.34 1.20
C ALA A 84 1.97 2.17 1.18
N GLU A 85 2.67 3.13 1.78
CA GLU A 85 4.12 3.19 1.79
C GLU A 85 4.69 3.01 3.20
N ASN A 86 5.62 2.06 3.34
CA ASN A 86 6.31 1.81 4.60
C ASN A 86 7.82 2.14 4.53
N TYR A 87 8.11 3.37 4.13
CA TYR A 87 9.47 3.89 4.10
C TYR A 87 9.91 4.53 5.42
N LYS A 88 11.23 4.69 5.54
CA LYS A 88 11.87 5.41 6.65
C LYS A 88 12.68 6.58 6.13
N GLY A 89 12.99 7.51 7.02
CA GLY A 89 13.82 8.67 6.70
C GLY A 89 13.02 9.78 6.04
N LYS A 90 13.71 10.75 5.45
CA LYS A 90 13.07 11.93 4.88
C LYS A 90 12.63 11.66 3.45
N ILE A 91 11.36 11.85 3.16
CA ILE A 91 10.76 11.65 1.83
C ILE A 91 10.53 13.03 1.22
N ILE A 92 11.20 13.32 0.11
CA ILE A 92 11.17 14.63 -0.54
C ILE A 92 10.73 14.46 -1.98
N GLY A 93 9.70 15.21 -2.40
CA GLY A 93 9.23 15.16 -3.78
C GLY A 93 8.03 16.05 -4.04
N ALA A 94 7.59 16.06 -5.30
CA ALA A 94 6.41 16.79 -5.74
C ALA A 94 5.44 15.92 -6.56
N GLU A 95 4.20 16.39 -6.69
CA GLU A 95 3.07 15.77 -7.43
C GLU A 95 3.42 15.16 -8.79
N PHE A 96 4.26 15.86 -9.57
CA PHE A 96 4.55 15.53 -10.96
C PHE A 96 5.98 15.02 -11.18
N ASP A 97 6.76 14.89 -10.11
CA ASP A 97 8.08 14.27 -10.21
C ASP A 97 7.92 12.83 -10.67
N GLU A 98 8.76 12.38 -11.60
CA GLU A 98 8.81 10.97 -11.96
C GLU A 98 9.24 10.12 -10.76
N ASN A 99 10.16 10.66 -9.95
CA ASN A 99 10.73 9.98 -8.80
C ASN A 99 11.01 10.98 -7.67
N TRP A 100 10.70 10.56 -6.46
CA TRP A 100 11.03 11.23 -5.21
C TRP A 100 12.42 10.82 -4.70
N LYS A 101 12.84 11.48 -3.63
CA LYS A 101 14.10 11.20 -2.92
C LYS A 101 13.80 10.69 -1.53
N GLN A 102 14.35 9.53 -1.19
CA GLN A 102 14.39 9.02 0.17
C GLN A 102 15.78 9.32 0.76
N ARG A 103 15.86 10.25 1.71
CA ARG A 103 17.10 10.65 2.34
C ARG A 103 17.24 10.08 3.75
N PHE A 104 18.30 9.32 3.94
CA PHE A 104 18.84 8.94 5.24
C PHE A 104 19.97 9.92 5.62
N TYR A 105 20.52 9.76 6.83
CA TYR A 105 21.59 10.65 7.30
C TYR A 105 22.80 10.71 6.35
N VAL A 106 23.22 9.56 5.80
CA VAL A 106 24.45 9.43 4.99
C VAL A 106 24.18 9.21 3.50
N ARG A 107 22.99 8.72 3.13
CA ARG A 107 22.67 8.31 1.75
C ARG A 107 21.32 8.84 1.29
N THR A 108 21.22 9.07 -0.01
CA THR A 108 19.95 9.41 -0.68
C THR A 108 19.67 8.35 -1.73
N GLU A 109 18.47 7.79 -1.68
CA GLU A 109 17.97 6.77 -2.59
C GLU A 109 16.84 7.35 -3.45
N LYS A 110 16.70 6.82 -4.65
CA LYS A 110 15.61 7.16 -5.57
C LYS A 110 14.38 6.35 -5.17
N LEU A 111 13.26 7.04 -4.97
CA LEU A 111 11.96 6.44 -4.68
C LEU A 111 11.05 6.72 -5.88
N HIS A 112 10.40 5.71 -6.46
CA HIS A 112 9.41 5.98 -7.50
C HIS A 112 8.25 6.77 -6.88
N ASN A 113 7.69 7.74 -7.61
CA ASN A 113 6.62 8.57 -7.06
C ASN A 113 5.35 7.73 -6.84
N PRO A 114 4.90 7.51 -5.59
CA PRO A 114 3.71 6.68 -5.31
C PRO A 114 2.42 7.29 -5.87
N ILE A 115 2.36 8.60 -6.08
CA ILE A 115 1.23 9.26 -6.74
C ILE A 115 1.13 8.80 -8.20
N CYS A 116 2.28 8.64 -8.88
CA CYS A 116 2.30 8.14 -10.25
C CYS A 116 1.83 6.68 -10.33
N GLU A 117 2.16 5.85 -9.34
CA GLU A 117 1.64 4.48 -9.22
C GLU A 117 0.13 4.48 -8.98
N ASN A 118 -0.32 5.28 -8.01
CA ASN A 118 -1.74 5.40 -7.70
C ASN A 118 -2.58 5.88 -8.90
N ARG A 119 -2.06 6.80 -9.73
CA ARG A 119 -2.70 7.20 -10.99
C ARG A 119 -2.84 6.04 -11.98
N LYS A 120 -1.89 5.10 -12.03
CA LYS A 120 -2.00 3.88 -12.87
C LYS A 120 -3.12 2.98 -12.33
N ASN A 121 -3.21 2.84 -11.00
CA ASN A 121 -4.25 2.06 -10.33
C ASN A 121 -5.65 2.65 -10.59
N ILE A 122 -5.80 3.97 -10.50
CA ILE A 122 -7.05 4.67 -10.85
C ILE A 122 -7.43 4.43 -12.31
N LYS A 123 -6.47 4.52 -13.25
CA LYS A 123 -6.73 4.24 -14.67
C LYS A 123 -7.19 2.80 -14.90
N ALA A 124 -6.64 1.84 -14.18
CA ALA A 124 -7.09 0.45 -14.22
C ALA A 124 -8.55 0.31 -13.75
N LEU A 125 -8.90 0.95 -12.62
CA LEU A 125 -10.26 0.93 -12.10
C LEU A 125 -11.26 1.62 -13.04
N GLN A 126 -10.87 2.73 -13.65
CA GLN A 126 -11.69 3.42 -14.65
C GLN A 126 -12.05 2.54 -15.85
N GLN A 127 -11.14 1.65 -16.28
CA GLN A 127 -11.41 0.73 -17.39
C GLN A 127 -12.45 -0.33 -17.00
N VAL A 128 -12.35 -0.89 -15.80
CA VAL A 128 -13.26 -1.96 -15.35
C VAL A 128 -14.57 -1.44 -14.80
N LEU A 129 -14.67 -0.17 -14.38
CA LEU A 129 -15.90 0.46 -13.86
C LEU A 129 -16.55 1.43 -14.84
N LYS A 130 -16.24 1.34 -16.13
CA LYS A 130 -16.70 2.26 -17.17
C LYS A 130 -18.23 2.37 -17.33
N GLU A 131 -19.00 1.41 -16.82
CA GLU A 131 -20.46 1.45 -16.86
C GLU A 131 -21.09 2.30 -15.75
N PHE A 132 -20.29 2.76 -14.79
CA PHE A 132 -20.74 3.62 -13.71
C PHE A 132 -20.35 5.06 -14.04
N ASP A 133 -21.33 5.87 -14.44
CA ASP A 133 -21.13 7.28 -14.75
C ASP A 133 -20.96 8.12 -13.47
N GLY A 134 -20.20 9.22 -13.56
CA GLY A 134 -20.06 10.18 -12.47
C GLY A 134 -19.19 9.72 -11.29
N LEU A 135 -18.49 8.59 -11.40
CA LEU A 135 -17.59 8.13 -10.34
C LEU A 135 -16.43 9.11 -10.11
N LYS A 136 -16.27 9.53 -8.85
CA LYS A 136 -15.09 10.25 -8.37
C LYS A 136 -14.07 9.27 -7.82
N TYR A 137 -12.88 9.25 -8.41
CA TYR A 137 -11.73 8.51 -7.93
C TYR A 137 -10.86 9.43 -7.09
N ILE A 138 -10.57 9.02 -5.86
CA ILE A 138 -9.86 9.85 -4.88
C ILE A 138 -8.52 9.19 -4.57
N PRO A 139 -7.41 9.71 -5.11
CA PRO A 139 -6.08 9.19 -4.80
C PRO A 139 -5.68 9.58 -3.38
N ILE A 140 -5.18 8.62 -2.61
CA ILE A 140 -4.52 8.87 -1.33
C ILE A 140 -3.21 8.08 -1.33
N VAL A 141 -2.10 8.74 -0.99
CA VAL A 141 -0.86 8.05 -0.66
C VAL A 141 -0.67 8.14 0.85
N THR A 142 -0.41 7.02 1.50
CA THR A 142 -0.22 6.99 2.95
C THR A 142 1.15 6.47 3.34
N PHE A 143 1.79 7.12 4.33
CA PHE A 143 3.07 6.70 4.87
C PHE A 143 2.97 6.35 6.35
N THR A 144 3.75 5.36 6.81
CA THR A 144 3.94 5.16 8.25
C THR A 144 4.69 6.35 8.87
N THR A 145 4.56 6.54 10.19
CA THR A 145 5.22 7.63 10.93
C THR A 145 6.74 7.49 11.02
N ASN A 146 7.31 6.42 10.45
CA ASN A 146 8.76 6.25 10.35
C ASN A 146 9.39 7.16 9.28
N ALA A 147 8.57 7.80 8.44
CA ALA A 147 8.98 8.75 7.42
C ALA A 147 8.76 10.21 7.88
N ASP A 148 9.67 11.11 7.48
CA ASP A 148 9.51 12.56 7.59
C ASP A 148 9.12 13.09 6.20
N LEU A 149 7.87 13.51 6.03
CA LEU A 149 7.31 13.88 4.73
C LEU A 149 7.57 15.36 4.40
N GLN A 150 8.25 15.60 3.30
CA GLN A 150 8.47 16.92 2.69
C GLN A 150 7.99 16.88 1.24
N VAL A 151 6.69 16.65 1.08
CA VAL A 151 6.04 16.45 -0.22
C VAL A 151 5.14 17.63 -0.54
N THR A 152 5.27 18.20 -1.74
CA THR A 152 4.39 19.27 -2.24
C THR A 152 3.43 18.67 -3.26
N SER A 153 2.15 18.55 -2.90
CA SER A 153 1.16 17.83 -3.70
C SER A 153 -0.26 18.34 -3.43
N ASN A 154 -1.13 18.24 -4.44
CA ASN A 154 -2.58 18.40 -4.31
C ASN A 154 -3.27 17.08 -3.94
N THR A 155 -2.67 15.95 -4.35
CA THR A 155 -3.06 14.61 -3.88
C THR A 155 -2.82 14.51 -2.37
N ASP A 156 -3.75 13.90 -1.63
CA ASP A 156 -3.56 13.68 -0.19
C ASP A 156 -2.39 12.70 0.04
N VAL A 157 -1.27 13.24 0.54
CA VAL A 157 -0.12 12.47 1.01
C VAL A 157 -0.06 12.60 2.53
N VAL A 158 -0.55 11.57 3.23
CA VAL A 158 -0.84 11.65 4.68
C VAL A 158 -0.17 10.53 5.46
N TYR A 159 0.03 10.73 6.76
CA TYR A 159 0.41 9.61 7.62
C TYR A 159 -0.74 8.62 7.79
N THR A 160 -0.43 7.33 7.91
CA THR A 160 -1.44 6.26 8.06
C THR A 160 -2.39 6.49 9.23
N ILE A 161 -1.89 7.09 10.30
CA ILE A 161 -2.71 7.47 11.47
C ILE A 161 -3.79 8.53 11.15
N HIS A 162 -3.59 9.33 10.09
CA HIS A 162 -4.52 10.36 9.61
C HIS A 162 -5.32 9.91 8.37
N LEU A 163 -5.19 8.64 7.94
CA LEU A 163 -5.86 8.13 6.74
C LEU A 163 -7.38 8.26 6.83
N VAL A 164 -7.97 7.85 7.95
CA VAL A 164 -9.42 7.92 8.17
C VAL A 164 -9.90 9.36 8.19
N GLU A 165 -9.12 10.27 8.78
CA GLU A 165 -9.43 11.70 8.80
C GLU A 165 -9.45 12.26 7.36
N ALA A 166 -8.45 11.91 6.54
CA ALA A 166 -8.40 12.30 5.13
C ALA A 166 -9.62 11.78 4.34
N ILE A 167 -9.99 10.51 4.53
CA ILE A 167 -11.19 9.92 3.89
C ILE A 167 -12.47 10.65 4.31
N LYS A 168 -12.60 11.00 5.60
CA LYS A 168 -13.79 11.66 6.16
C LYS A 168 -13.94 13.14 5.78
N LYS A 169 -12.94 13.76 5.14
CA LYS A 169 -13.10 15.11 4.55
C LYS A 169 -14.14 15.14 3.42
N TYR A 170 -14.43 13.99 2.82
CA TYR A 170 -15.40 13.85 1.74
C TYR A 170 -16.78 13.50 2.31
N THR A 171 -17.73 14.42 2.14
CA THR A 171 -19.07 14.32 2.74
C THR A 171 -20.22 14.37 1.73
N GLU A 172 -19.93 14.69 0.47
CA GLU A 172 -20.94 14.77 -0.60
C GLU A 172 -21.28 13.37 -1.11
N GLU A 173 -22.53 12.93 -0.93
CA GLU A 173 -22.99 11.62 -1.41
C GLU A 173 -23.28 11.66 -2.90
N ILE A 174 -22.40 11.04 -3.69
CA ILE A 174 -22.48 10.98 -5.15
C ILE A 174 -22.71 9.55 -5.68
N ILE A 175 -22.55 8.53 -4.82
CA ILE A 175 -22.79 7.11 -5.14
C ILE A 175 -23.93 6.58 -4.27
N SER A 176 -24.96 6.02 -4.91
CA SER A 176 -26.09 5.39 -4.23
C SER A 176 -25.67 4.12 -3.49
N ASP A 177 -26.42 3.69 -2.47
CA ASP A 177 -26.12 2.41 -1.79
C ASP A 177 -26.22 1.20 -2.72
N ILE A 178 -27.08 1.28 -3.74
CA ILE A 178 -27.24 0.23 -4.75
C ILE A 178 -25.99 0.18 -5.62
N ASP A 179 -25.53 1.32 -6.15
CA ASP A 179 -24.35 1.35 -7.02
C ASP A 179 -23.08 1.03 -6.26
N LYS A 180 -22.92 1.51 -5.02
CA LYS A 180 -21.82 1.12 -4.13
C LYS A 180 -21.73 -0.40 -3.99
N LYS A 181 -22.86 -1.08 -3.74
CA LYS A 181 -22.92 -2.55 -3.66
C LYS A 181 -22.56 -3.20 -4.99
N ARG A 182 -23.05 -2.67 -6.12
CA ARG A 182 -22.74 -3.19 -7.46
C ARG A 182 -21.26 -3.06 -7.81
N ILE A 183 -20.67 -1.89 -7.53
CA ILE A 183 -19.24 -1.62 -7.73
C ILE A 183 -18.41 -2.57 -6.88
N TYR A 184 -18.71 -2.68 -5.59
CA TYR A 184 -18.01 -3.57 -4.67
C TYR A 184 -18.06 -5.03 -5.16
N SER A 185 -19.26 -5.55 -5.47
CA SER A 185 -19.42 -6.92 -5.96
C SER A 185 -18.69 -7.16 -7.27
N LYS A 186 -18.72 -6.19 -8.20
CA LYS A 186 -17.98 -6.29 -9.45
C LYS A 186 -16.48 -6.37 -9.20
N LEU A 187 -15.92 -5.46 -8.40
CA LEU A 187 -14.49 -5.48 -8.08
C LEU A 187 -14.07 -6.79 -7.41
N MET A 188 -14.86 -7.28 -6.45
CA MET A 188 -14.59 -8.58 -5.81
C MET A 188 -14.61 -9.75 -6.81
N SER A 189 -15.50 -9.73 -7.81
CA SER A 189 -15.55 -10.77 -8.85
C SER A 189 -14.39 -10.73 -9.85
N LEU A 190 -13.71 -9.58 -9.97
CA LEU A 190 -12.53 -9.40 -10.82
C LEU A 190 -11.21 -9.62 -10.07
N ASN A 191 -11.27 -9.70 -8.74
CA ASN A 191 -10.09 -9.88 -7.93
C ASN A 191 -9.59 -11.32 -8.04
N ILE A 192 -8.36 -11.48 -8.50
CA ILE A 192 -7.70 -12.79 -8.59
C ILE A 192 -6.98 -13.03 -7.27
N ASP A 193 -7.21 -14.18 -6.66
CA ASP A 193 -6.58 -14.48 -5.38
C ASP A 193 -5.08 -14.72 -5.59
N SER A 194 -4.23 -14.32 -4.65
CA SER A 194 -2.77 -14.50 -4.81
C SER A 194 -2.34 -15.96 -4.88
N ASN A 195 -3.26 -16.89 -4.61
CA ASN A 195 -3.07 -18.35 -4.75
C ASN A 195 -3.35 -18.86 -6.17
N ASP A 196 -3.93 -18.04 -7.05
CA ASP A 196 -4.25 -18.39 -8.44
C ASP A 196 -3.12 -17.99 -9.43
N ILE A 197 -2.00 -17.46 -8.92
CA ILE A 197 -0.80 -17.03 -9.67
C ILE A 197 0.43 -17.82 -9.20
#